data_AF-A0A227J6J9-F1
#
_entry.id   AF-A0A227J6J9-F1
#
_cell.length_a   1.000
_cell.length_b   1.000
_cell.length_c   1.000
_cell.angle_alpha   90.00
_cell.angle_beta   90.00
_cell.angle_gamma   90.00
#
_symmetry.space_group_name_H-M   'P 1'
#
loop_
_entity.id
_entity.type
_entity.pdbx_description
1 polymer ?
#
loop_
_entity_poly.entity_id
_entity_poly.type
_entity_poly.pdbx_seq_one_letter_code
_entity_poly.pdbx_strand_id
1 'polypeptide(L)'
;MIPLIVFLALFIGVGTYLSLQGVEFAFYQLPAPIAVLPAIIIAFLLSKEKLNRSIEHFMRGVGHQDIIAMCMIYLLAGAFAAVAKASGGVDATVNLGLSAIPTSMILPGIFMISAFIATAMGTSMG
;
A
#
# COMPACT_ATOMS: atom_id res chain seq x y z
N MET A 1 -11.20 7.11 20.88
CA MET A 1 -9.75 7.22 21.14
C MET A 1 -9.14 5.91 21.65
N ILE A 2 -9.78 5.19 22.58
CA ILE A 2 -9.27 3.90 23.10
C ILE A 2 -8.88 2.89 22.00
N PRO A 3 -9.72 2.59 20.99
CA PRO A 3 -9.35 1.67 19.92
C PRO A 3 -8.06 2.07 19.18
N LEU A 4 -7.92 3.36 18.88
CA LEU A 4 -6.75 3.90 18.18
C LEU A 4 -5.48 3.75 19.03
N ILE A 5 -5.56 4.01 20.33
CA ILE A 5 -4.44 3.84 21.25
C ILE A 5 -4.02 2.38 21.33
N VAL A 6 -4.98 1.44 21.37
CA VAL A 6 -4.67 0.00 21.36
C VAL A 6 -3.97 -0.40 20.07
N PHE A 7 -4.47 0.04 18.91
CA PHE A 7 -3.80 -0.21 17.63
C PHE A 7 -2.37 0.34 17.63
N LEU A 8 -2.19 1.60 18.06
CA LEU A 8 -0.89 2.25 18.08
C LEU A 8 0.08 1.54 19.02
N ALA A 9 -0.38 1.19 20.23
CA ALA A 9 0.41 0.48 21.22
C ALA A 9 0.82 -0.91 20.73
N LEU A 10 -0.06 -1.64 20.04
CA LEU A 10 0.27 -2.94 19.46
C LEU A 10 1.24 -2.80 18.28
N PHE A 11 0.92 -1.95 17.32
CA PHE A 11 1.73 -1.80 16.10
C PHE A 11 3.12 -1.24 16.41
N ILE A 12 3.19 -0.13 17.16
CA ILE A 12 4.48 0.47 17.56
C ILE A 12 5.17 -0.38 18.63
N GLY A 13 4.45 -0.92 19.61
CA GLY A 13 5.05 -1.74 20.67
C GLY A 13 5.69 -3.00 20.13
N VAL A 14 5.01 -3.74 19.26
CA VAL A 14 5.58 -4.95 18.65
C VAL A 14 6.73 -4.59 17.71
N GLY A 15 6.58 -3.57 16.86
CA GLY A 15 7.64 -3.14 15.95
C GLY A 15 8.91 -2.69 16.68
N THR A 16 8.77 -1.90 17.75
CA THR A 16 9.90 -1.46 18.59
C THR A 16 10.53 -2.62 19.36
N TYR A 17 9.72 -3.51 19.94
CA TYR A 17 10.22 -4.69 20.65
C TYR A 17 11.06 -5.61 19.74
N LEU A 18 10.55 -5.94 18.54
CA LEU A 18 11.30 -6.73 17.55
C LEU A 18 12.53 -5.99 17.04
N SER A 19 12.45 -4.66 16.89
CA SER A 19 13.61 -3.85 16.47
C SER A 19 14.73 -3.87 17.52
N LEU A 20 14.39 -3.87 18.80
CA LEU A 20 15.38 -3.98 19.90
C LEU A 20 16.02 -5.37 19.96
N GLN A 21 15.31 -6.41 19.50
CA GLN A 21 15.85 -7.76 19.36
C GLN A 21 16.76 -7.94 18.13
N GLY A 22 16.90 -6.90 17.29
CA GLY A 22 17.70 -6.98 16.06
C GLY A 22 17.02 -7.74 14.93
N VAL A 23 15.69 -7.89 14.97
CA VAL A 23 14.94 -8.54 13.89
C VAL A 23 14.87 -7.60 12.68
N GLU A 24 15.35 -8.07 11.53
CA GLU A 24 15.22 -7.34 10.27
C GLU A 24 13.75 -7.14 9.89
N PHE A 25 13.44 -5.95 9.36
CA PHE A 25 12.07 -5.57 8.99
C PHE A 25 11.05 -5.78 10.13
N ALA A 26 11.42 -5.45 11.37
CA ALA A 26 10.62 -5.65 12.58
C ALA A 26 9.14 -5.21 12.46
N PHE A 27 8.86 -4.08 11.81
CA PHE A 27 7.49 -3.58 11.60
C PHE A 27 6.71 -4.33 10.52
N TYR A 28 7.38 -5.08 9.64
CA TYR A 28 6.73 -5.91 8.62
C TYR A 28 6.32 -7.28 9.16
N GLN A 29 6.93 -7.72 10.27
CA GLN A 29 6.59 -8.98 10.94
C GLN A 29 5.16 -8.97 11.51
N LEU A 30 4.64 -7.77 11.85
CA LEU A 30 3.24 -7.57 12.21
C LEU A 30 2.55 -6.71 11.15
N PRO A 31 1.82 -7.31 10.19
CA PRO A 31 1.03 -6.55 9.23
C PRO A 31 0.02 -5.64 9.94
N ALA A 32 -0.02 -4.36 9.57
CA ALA A 32 -0.96 -3.39 10.13
C ALA A 32 -2.44 -3.83 10.09
N PRO A 33 -2.94 -4.53 9.05
CA PRO A 33 -4.30 -5.06 9.04
C PRO A 33 -4.58 -6.10 10.14
N ILE A 34 -3.57 -6.84 10.59
CA ILE A 34 -3.71 -7.78 11.71
C ILE A 34 -3.65 -7.01 13.03
N ALA A 35 -2.73 -6.04 13.14
CA ALA A 35 -2.60 -5.20 14.33
C ALA A 35 -3.87 -4.39 14.67
N VAL A 36 -4.69 -4.03 13.66
CA VAL A 36 -5.92 -3.26 13.88
C VAL A 36 -7.12 -4.12 14.31
N LEU A 37 -7.10 -5.44 14.12
CA LEU A 37 -8.24 -6.31 14.48
C LEU A 37 -8.64 -6.21 15.97
N PRO A 38 -7.69 -6.29 16.95
CA PRO A 38 -8.04 -6.13 18.36
C PRO A 38 -8.65 -4.76 18.66
N ALA A 39 -8.16 -3.71 17.98
CA ALA A 39 -8.71 -2.37 18.13
C ALA A 39 -10.16 -2.29 17.63
N ILE A 40 -10.49 -2.92 16.49
CA ILE A 40 -11.86 -2.99 15.96
C ILE A 40 -12.77 -3.75 16.92
N ILE A 41 -12.31 -4.89 17.46
CA ILE A 41 -13.08 -5.66 18.46
C ILE A 41 -13.40 -4.79 19.67
N ILE A 42 -12.39 -4.08 20.20
CA ILE A 42 -12.58 -3.16 21.33
C ILE A 42 -13.53 -2.00 20.96
N ALA A 43 -13.46 -1.48 19.73
CA ALA A 43 -14.38 -0.45 19.27
C ALA A 43 -15.84 -0.93 19.30
N PHE A 44 -16.10 -2.17 18.89
CA PHE A 44 -17.43 -2.76 18.96
C PHE A 44 -17.88 -3.08 20.39
N LEU A 45 -16.97 -3.54 21.26
CA LEU A 45 -17.29 -3.79 22.68
C LEU A 45 -17.58 -2.50 23.46
N LEU A 46 -16.91 -1.40 23.12
CA LEU A 46 -17.14 -0.09 23.73
C LEU A 46 -18.33 0.67 23.12
N SER A 47 -18.84 0.21 21.99
CA SER A 47 -19.99 0.82 21.35
C SER A 47 -21.23 0.65 22.23
N LYS A 48 -21.96 1.76 22.44
CA LYS A 48 -23.24 1.75 23.16
C LYS A 48 -24.42 1.38 22.26
N GLU A 49 -24.18 1.25 20.96
CA GLU A 49 -25.22 0.92 19.99
C GLU A 49 -25.38 -0.59 19.81
N LYS A 50 -26.49 -0.98 19.18
CA LYS A 50 -26.67 -2.37 18.74
C LYS A 50 -25.55 -2.76 17.78
N LEU A 51 -25.11 -4.02 17.83
CA LEU A 51 -24.02 -4.54 17.00
C LEU A 51 -24.23 -4.23 15.50
N ASN A 52 -25.45 -4.40 14.99
CA ASN A 52 -25.76 -4.13 13.58
C ASN A 52 -25.52 -2.66 13.18
N ARG A 53 -25.82 -1.70 14.07
CA ARG A 53 -25.53 -0.28 13.83
C ARG A 53 -24.04 0.00 13.89
N SER A 54 -23.34 -0.59 14.85
CA SER A 54 -21.87 -0.45 14.96
C SER A 54 -21.16 -0.98 13.72
N ILE A 55 -21.62 -2.10 13.17
CA ILE A 55 -21.14 -2.66 11.90
C ILE A 55 -21.44 -1.71 10.74
N GLU A 56 -22.67 -1.17 10.63
CA GLU A 56 -23.03 -0.20 9.59
C GLU A 56 -22.12 1.03 9.64
N HIS A 57 -21.85 1.58 10.83
CA HIS A 57 -20.93 2.70 11.02
C HIS A 57 -19.51 2.37 10.58
N PHE A 58 -18.99 1.20 10.96
CA PHE A 58 -17.68 0.74 10.52
C PHE A 58 -17.61 0.60 8.99
N MET A 59 -18.60 -0.05 8.38
CA MET A 59 -18.67 -0.24 6.93
C MET A 59 -18.76 1.09 6.17
N ARG A 60 -19.50 2.07 6.68
CA ARG A 60 -19.53 3.42 6.12
C ARG A 60 -18.17 4.11 6.20
N GLY A 61 -17.44 3.94 7.29
CA GLY A 61 -16.09 4.48 7.45
C GLY A 61 -15.08 3.86 6.48
N VAL A 62 -15.10 2.53 6.34
CA VAL A 62 -14.23 1.82 5.39
C VAL A 62 -14.59 2.14 3.93
N GLY A 63 -15.88 2.32 3.65
CA GLY A 63 -16.40 2.68 2.33
C GLY A 63 -16.34 4.16 1.98
N HIS A 64 -15.51 4.96 2.65
CA HIS A 64 -15.36 6.38 2.34
C HIS A 64 -14.92 6.57 0.87
N GLN A 65 -15.46 7.59 0.19
CA GLN A 65 -15.22 7.79 -1.25
C GLN A 65 -13.73 7.87 -1.60
N ASP A 66 -12.92 8.53 -0.76
CA ASP A 66 -11.48 8.61 -0.95
C ASP A 66 -10.78 7.25 -0.90
N ILE A 67 -11.19 6.37 0.03
CA ILE A 67 -10.64 5.01 0.16
C ILE A 67 -11.03 4.19 -1.07
N ILE A 68 -12.30 4.26 -1.47
CA ILE A 68 -12.78 3.57 -2.68
C ILE A 68 -12.07 4.08 -3.93
N ALA A 69 -11.86 5.39 -4.06
CA ALA A 69 -11.12 5.98 -5.17
C ALA A 69 -9.66 5.49 -5.19
N MET A 70 -8.96 5.47 -4.05
CA MET A 70 -7.62 4.91 -3.94
C MET A 70 -7.59 3.43 -4.37
N CYS A 71 -8.53 2.62 -3.91
CA CYS A 71 -8.65 1.21 -4.30
C CYS A 71 -8.87 1.07 -5.81
N MET A 72 -9.79 1.84 -6.40
CA MET A 72 -10.05 1.80 -7.84
C MET A 72 -8.83 2.19 -8.67
N ILE A 73 -8.15 3.28 -8.30
CA ILE A 73 -6.91 3.72 -8.96
C ILE A 73 -5.85 2.62 -8.88
N TYR A 74 -5.64 2.03 -7.69
CA TYR A 74 -4.66 0.97 -7.50
C TYR A 74 -4.96 -0.30 -8.30
N LEU A 75 -6.21 -0.76 -8.27
CA LEU A 75 -6.61 -1.98 -8.97
C LEU A 75 -6.50 -1.80 -10.48
N LEU A 76 -6.93 -0.65 -11.01
CA LEU A 76 -6.85 -0.35 -12.45
C LEU A 76 -5.41 -0.12 -12.90
N ALA A 77 -4.60 0.63 -12.15
CA ALA A 77 -3.18 0.85 -12.45
C ALA A 77 -2.41 -0.48 -12.43
N GLY A 78 -2.63 -1.32 -11.41
CA GLY A 78 -2.03 -2.65 -11.33
C GLY A 78 -2.45 -3.57 -12.48
N ALA A 79 -3.72 -3.55 -12.85
CA ALA A 79 -4.23 -4.31 -14.00
C ALA A 79 -3.61 -3.83 -15.31
N PHE A 80 -3.53 -2.51 -15.53
CA PHE A 80 -2.89 -1.92 -16.71
C PHE A 80 -1.40 -2.29 -16.77
N ALA A 81 -0.66 -2.18 -15.66
CA ALA A 81 0.74 -2.56 -15.59
C ALA A 81 0.96 -4.04 -15.92
N ALA A 82 0.09 -4.92 -15.41
CA ALA A 82 0.14 -6.35 -15.72
C ALA A 82 -0.10 -6.63 -17.22
N VAL A 83 -1.09 -5.97 -17.83
CA VAL A 83 -1.39 -6.13 -19.26
C VAL A 83 -0.29 -5.52 -20.14
N ALA A 84 0.21 -4.33 -19.82
CA ALA A 84 1.30 -3.67 -20.55
C ALA A 84 2.59 -4.49 -20.54
N LYS A 85 2.86 -5.19 -19.43
CA LYS A 85 3.97 -6.13 -19.33
C LYS A 85 3.71 -7.40 -20.14
N ALA A 86 2.52 -8.00 -20.01
CA ALA A 86 2.17 -9.22 -20.74
C ALA A 86 2.10 -9.03 -22.27
N SER A 87 1.78 -7.83 -22.73
CA SER A 87 1.77 -7.45 -24.15
C SER A 87 3.14 -7.08 -24.71
N GLY A 88 4.20 -7.08 -23.89
CA GLY A 88 5.56 -6.73 -24.29
C GLY A 88 5.81 -5.22 -24.49
N GLY A 89 4.83 -4.37 -24.18
CA GLY A 89 4.96 -2.91 -24.30
C GLY A 89 6.02 -2.31 -23.37
N VAL A 90 6.12 -2.86 -22.15
CA VAL A 90 7.17 -2.48 -21.19
C VAL A 90 8.56 -2.81 -21.73
N ASP A 91 8.76 -4.04 -22.22
CA ASP A 91 10.06 -4.50 -22.73
C ASP A 91 10.46 -3.73 -24.01
N ALA A 92 9.50 -3.46 -24.91
CA ALA A 92 9.73 -2.65 -26.10
C ALA A 92 10.17 -1.23 -25.75
N THR A 93 9.52 -0.59 -24.76
CA THR A 93 9.87 0.77 -24.31
C THR A 93 11.25 0.79 -23.66
N VAL A 94 11.59 -0.21 -22.85
CA VAL A 94 12.93 -0.34 -22.24
C VAL A 94 14.00 -0.50 -23.31
N ASN A 95 13.78 -1.39 -24.28
CA ASN A 95 14.74 -1.63 -25.36
C ASN A 95 14.93 -0.41 -26.28
N LEU A 96 13.85 0.33 -26.58
CA LEU A 96 13.93 1.60 -27.31
C LEU A 96 14.68 2.66 -26.52
N GLY A 97 14.47 2.73 -25.20
CA GLY A 97 15.21 3.64 -24.35
C GLY A 97 16.71 3.32 -24.34
N LEU A 98 17.07 2.05 -24.13
CA LEU A 98 18.47 1.60 -24.11
C LEU A 98 19.18 1.77 -25.45
N SER A 99 18.49 1.64 -26.59
CA SER A 99 19.11 1.83 -27.90
C SER A 99 19.47 3.29 -28.20
N ALA A 100 18.79 4.25 -27.55
CA ALA A 100 19.08 5.68 -27.68
C ALA A 100 20.13 6.18 -26.68
N ILE A 101 20.48 5.38 -25.66
CA ILE A 101 21.36 5.81 -24.56
C ILE A 101 22.81 5.36 -24.83
N PRO A 102 23.81 6.27 -24.78
CA PRO A 102 25.21 5.91 -24.87
C PRO A 102 25.66 5.10 -23.65
N THR A 103 26.63 4.18 -23.84
CA THR A 103 27.06 3.21 -22.83
C THR A 103 27.54 3.84 -21.51
N SER A 104 28.08 5.06 -21.58
CA SER A 104 28.52 5.86 -20.42
C SER A 104 27.36 6.39 -19.56
N MET A 105 26.12 6.38 -20.06
CA MET A 105 24.94 6.96 -19.40
C MET A 105 23.83 5.94 -19.15
N ILE A 106 24.14 4.63 -19.20
CA ILE A 106 23.18 3.54 -19.00
C ILE A 106 22.51 3.61 -17.63
N LEU A 107 23.27 3.84 -16.55
CA LEU A 107 22.73 3.85 -15.20
C LEU A 107 21.66 4.95 -15.00
N PRO A 108 21.95 6.25 -15.23
CA PRO A 108 20.91 7.29 -15.14
C PRO A 108 19.82 7.13 -16.22
N GLY A 109 20.13 6.56 -17.38
CA GLY A 109 19.16 6.28 -18.42
C GLY A 109 18.10 5.24 -18.01
N ILE A 110 18.50 4.15 -17.36
CA ILE A 110 17.57 3.15 -16.81
C ILE A 110 16.69 3.78 -15.73
N PHE A 111 17.26 4.64 -14.86
CA PHE A 111 16.46 5.38 -13.88
C PHE A 111 15.37 6.23 -14.55
N MET A 112 15.72 6.98 -15.60
CA MET A 112 14.75 7.82 -16.33
C MET A 112 13.67 7.00 -17.02
N ILE A 113 14.04 5.89 -17.67
CA ILE A 113 13.07 4.96 -18.30
C ILE A 113 12.15 4.36 -17.23
N SER A 114 12.70 3.91 -16.10
CA SER A 114 11.91 3.33 -15.00
C SER A 114 10.96 4.34 -14.37
N ALA A 115 11.40 5.59 -14.21
CA ALA A 115 10.57 6.69 -13.74
C ALA A 115 9.43 6.99 -14.72
N PHE A 116 9.73 7.09 -16.01
CA PHE A 116 8.73 7.30 -17.06
C PHE A 116 7.67 6.19 -17.06
N ILE A 117 8.12 4.93 -17.01
CA ILE A 117 7.24 3.76 -16.98
C ILE A 117 6.39 3.75 -15.70
N ALA A 118 6.98 4.04 -14.54
CA ALA A 118 6.26 4.13 -13.27
C ALA A 118 5.21 5.25 -13.27
N THR A 119 5.54 6.43 -13.81
CA THR A 119 4.61 7.55 -13.95
C THR A 119 3.49 7.23 -14.93
N ALA A 120 3.79 6.62 -16.08
CA ALA A 120 2.81 6.28 -17.11
C ALA A 120 1.84 5.18 -16.65
N MET A 121 2.31 4.20 -15.87
CA MET A 121 1.45 3.15 -15.31
C MET A 121 0.65 3.63 -14.10
N GLY A 122 0.97 4.81 -13.57
CA GLY A 122 0.32 5.42 -12.42
C GLY A 122 0.78 4.79 -11.11
N THR A 123 1.09 5.64 -10.13
CA THR A 123 1.25 5.21 -8.74
C THR A 123 0.15 5.86 -7.90
N SER A 124 -0.21 5.22 -6.79
CA SER A 124 -1.28 5.64 -5.87
C SER A 124 -1.36 7.12 -5.49
N MET A 125 -0.22 7.80 -5.54
CA MET A 125 -0.05 9.15 -5.04
C MET A 125 -0.05 10.19 -6.17
N GLY A 126 -0.27 9.78 -7.42
CA GLY A 126 0.15 10.53 -8.61
C GLY A 126 1.52 10.06 -9.07
#